data_AF-A0A4Q7FMS5-F1
#
_entry.id   AF-A0A4Q7FMS5-F1
#
_cell.length_a   1.000
_cell.length_b   1.000
_cell.length_c   1.000
_cell.angle_alpha   90.00
_cell.angle_beta   90.00
_cell.angle_gamma   90.00
#
_symmetry.space_group_name_H-M   'P 1'
#
loop_
_entity.id
_entity.type
_entity.pdbx_description
1 polymer ?
#
loop_
_entity_poly.entity_id
_entity_poly.type
_entity_poly.pdbx_seq_one_letter_code
_entity_poly.pdbx_strand_id
1 'polypeptide(L)' 'MVHKRLEGCKFVWPTIADGVMRMSPAMFAALFEGLDWRLVRPEEARRPQAAG' A
#
# COMPACT_ATOMS: atom_id res chain seq x y z
N MET A 1 10.17 22.07 7.82
CA MET A 1 10.05 20.63 7.57
C MET A 1 8.59 20.25 7.76
N VAL A 2 7.95 19.63 6.76
CA VAL A 2 6.53 19.20 6.81
C VAL A 2 6.50 17.68 7.00
N HIS A 3 5.69 17.19 7.94
CA HIS A 3 5.52 15.74 8.18
C HIS A 3 4.03 15.42 8.30
N LYS A 4 3.62 14.24 7.80
CA LYS A 4 2.25 13.72 7.97
C LYS A 4 2.18 12.93 9.27
N ARG A 5 1.29 13.32 10.19
CA ARG A 5 1.03 12.60 11.43
C ARG A 5 -0.16 11.67 11.24
N LEU A 6 -0.05 10.45 11.77
CA LEU A 6 -1.15 9.50 11.80
C LEU A 6 -1.93 9.74 13.08
N GLU A 7 -3.19 10.15 12.97
CA GLU A 7 -4.08 10.35 14.10
C GLU A 7 -4.78 9.01 14.41
N GLY A 8 -4.60 8.47 15.63
CA GLY A 8 -5.42 7.37 16.15
C GLY A 8 -5.05 5.92 15.80
N CYS A 9 -4.16 5.66 14.82
CA CYS A 9 -3.78 4.30 14.42
C CYS A 9 -2.29 4.00 14.64
N LYS A 10 -1.98 2.81 15.18
CA LYS A 10 -0.59 2.33 15.27
C LYS A 10 -0.06 2.05 13.87
N PHE A 11 0.99 2.77 13.48
CA PHE A 11 1.68 2.49 12.23
C PHE A 11 2.52 1.21 12.36
N VAL A 12 2.30 0.28 11.44
CA VAL A 12 3.06 -0.97 11.38
C VAL A 12 3.66 -1.06 9.99
N TRP A 13 4.99 -1.05 9.93
CA TRP A 13 5.71 -1.32 8.70
C TRP A 13 5.46 -2.76 8.25
N PRO A 14 5.25 -3.00 6.95
CA PRO A 14 5.30 -4.34 6.39
C PRO A 14 6.64 -5.01 6.68
N THR A 15 6.64 -6.34 6.65
CA THR A 15 7.89 -7.11 6.77
C THR A 15 8.78 -6.80 5.56
N ILE A 16 10.04 -6.47 5.83
CA ILE A 16 11.06 -6.29 4.79
C ILE A 16 11.69 -7.66 4.55
N ALA A 17 11.70 -8.11 3.30
CA ALA A 17 12.36 -9.33 2.87
C ALA A 17 13.42 -8.97 1.82
N ASP A 18 14.64 -9.49 1.98
CA ASP A 18 15.77 -9.20 1.07
C ASP A 18 16.07 -7.70 0.91
N GLY A 19 15.84 -6.91 1.96
CA GLY A 19 16.01 -5.45 1.93
C GLY A 19 14.92 -4.69 1.16
N VAL A 20 13.88 -5.38 0.67
CA VAL A 20 12.79 -4.78 -0.11
C VAL A 20 11.44 -5.02 0.57
N MET A 21 10.60 -4.00 0.54
CA MET A 21 9.21 -4.06 0.97
C MET A 21 8.30 -4.28 -0.25
N ARG A 22 7.75 -5.48 -0.38
CA ARG A 22 6.83 -5.82 -1.49
C ARG A 22 5.40 -5.43 -1.14
N MET A 23 4.81 -4.52 -1.91
CA MET A 23 3.41 -4.10 -1.76
C MET A 23 2.81 -3.69 -3.11
N SER A 24 1.48 -3.72 -3.20
CA SER A 24 0.75 -3.21 -4.36
C SER A 24 0.69 -1.68 -4.33
N PRO A 25 0.47 -1.02 -5.49
CA PRO A 25 0.29 0.43 -5.54
C PRO A 25 -0.84 0.93 -4.62
N ALA A 26 -1.93 0.16 -4.51
CA ALA A 26 -3.06 0.48 -3.64
C ALA A 26 -2.68 0.44 -2.15
N MET A 27 -1.91 -0.58 -1.72
CA MET A 27 -1.40 -0.67 -0.35
C MET A 27 -0.42 0.48 -0.05
N PHE A 28 0.42 0.87 -1.00
CA PHE A 28 1.33 2.00 -0.85
C PHE A 28 0.58 3.32 -0.66
N ALA A 29 -0.41 3.60 -1.53
CA ALA A 29 -1.23 4.81 -1.43
C ALA A 29 -1.95 4.91 -0.08
N ALA A 30 -2.44 3.79 0.47
CA ALA A 30 -3.10 3.76 1.77
C ALA A 30 -2.21 4.27 2.92
N LEU A 31 -0.89 4.06 2.86
CA LEU A 31 0.06 4.62 3.83
C LEU A 31 0.03 6.16 3.81
N PHE A 32 -0.01 6.74 2.61
CA PHE A 32 -0.06 8.19 2.43
C PHE A 32 -1.41 8.78 2.72
N GLU A 33 -2.50 8.02 2.60
CA GLU A 33 -3.83 8.46 2.97
C GLU A 33 -4.11 8.32 4.48
N GLY A 34 -3.33 7.51 5.19
CA GLY A 34 -3.53 7.22 6.61
C GLY A 34 -4.57 6.11 6.86
N LEU A 35 -4.87 5.32 5.83
CA LEU A 35 -5.71 4.12 5.91
C LEU A 35 -4.87 2.94 6.43
N ASP A 36 -5.54 1.96 7.04
CA ASP A 36 -4.87 0.70 7.39
C ASP A 36 -4.60 -0.11 6.11
N TRP A 37 -3.37 0.02 5.60
CA TRP A 37 -2.89 -0.66 4.39
C TRP A 37 -3.07 -2.18 4.44
N ARG A 38 -3.13 -2.80 5.63
CA ARG A 38 -3.29 -4.26 5.80
C ARG A 38 -4.70 -4.73 5.42
N LEU A 39 -5.67 -3.82 5.43
CA LEU A 39 -7.05 -4.09 5.04
C LEU A 39 -7.27 -3.86 3.54
N VAL A 40 -6.29 -3.28 2.84
CA VAL A 40 -6.39 -3.01 1.40
C VAL A 40 -6.13 -4.29 0.62
N ARG A 41 -7.15 -4.76 -0.09
CA ARG A 41 -7.04 -5.85 -1.06
C ARG A 41 -6.87 -5.23 -2.45
N PRO A 42 -5.73 -5.41 -3.13
CA PRO A 42 -5.61 -5.00 -4.51
C PRO A 42 -6.60 -5.83 -5.35
N GLU A 43 -7.38 -5.16 -6.20
CA GLU A 43 -8.14 -5.87 -7.22
C GLU A 43 -7.16 -6.56 -8.19
N GLU A 44 -7.47 -7.79 -8.57
CA GLU A 44 -6.72 -8.46 -9.62
C GLU A 44 -6.85 -7.65 -10.91
N ALA A 45 -5.72 -7.21 -11.46
CA ALA A 45 -5.71 -6.48 -12.71
C ALA A 45 -6.36 -7.36 -13.78
N ARG A 46 -7.49 -6.90 -14.34
CA ARG A 46 -8.18 -7.61 -15.41
C ARG A 46 -7.19 -7.80 -16.57
N ARG A 47 -6.92 -9.06 -16.91
CA ARG A 47 -6.07 -9.37 -18.07
C ARG A 47 -6.69 -8.69 -19.31
N PRO A 48 -5.95 -7.87 -20.06
CA PRO A 48 -6.44 -7.32 -21.31
C PRO A 48 -6.80 -8.49 -22.25
N GLN A 49 -8.02 -8.47 -22.78
CA GLN A 49 -8.54 -9.53 -23.66
C GLN A 49 -8.16 -9.32 -25.13
N ALA A 50 -7.67 -8.14 -25.46
CA ALA A 50 -7.11 -7.83 -26.76
C ALA A 50 -5.88 -6.95 -26.55
N ALA A 51 -4.78 -7.34 -27.19
CA ALA A 51 -3.73 -6.42 -27.58
C ALA A 51 -3.90 -6.23 -29.09
N GLY A 52 -4.17 -5.00 -29.50
CA GLY A 52 -4.19 -4.62 -30.91
C GLY A 52 -2.78 -4.37 -31.42
#